data_AF-A0A6B8M7E9-F1
#
_entry.id   AF-A0A6B8M7E9-F1
#
_cell.length_a   1.000
_cell.length_b   1.000
_cell.length_c   1.000
_cell.angle_alpha   90.00
_cell.angle_beta   90.00
_cell.angle_gamma   90.00
#
_symmetry.space_group_name_H-M   'P 1'
#
loop_
_entity.id
_entity.type
_entity.pdbx_description
1 polymer ?
#
loop_
_entity_poly.entity_id
_entity_poly.type
_entity_poly.pdbx_seq_one_letter_code
_entity_poly.pdbx_strand_id
1 'polypeptide(L)'
;MTEARWEETSVSGDFERELTKRVWTDDTFATQVERSPVEALRSMGVEVPAGVKVKVVVQRRDTIYFTIPPARAPHSEPATAPLNQMDLWSSKGLLIWLVPVAAKFKLLALRNAARKEGDRQ
;
A
#
# COMPACT_ATOMS: atom_id res chain seq x y z
N MET A 1 -34.43 24.44 9.99
CA MET A 1 -33.34 23.93 10.86
C MET A 1 -32.68 22.82 10.07
N THR A 2 -31.50 23.13 9.54
CA THR A 2 -30.94 22.54 8.32
C THR A 2 -30.29 21.19 8.60
N GLU A 3 -30.65 20.18 7.81
CA GLU A 3 -29.98 18.88 7.76
C GLU A 3 -28.50 19.10 7.44
N ALA A 4 -27.62 18.61 8.34
CA ALA A 4 -26.21 18.55 8.06
C ALA A 4 -25.98 17.51 6.97
N ARG A 5 -26.01 17.97 5.72
CA ARG A 5 -25.39 17.30 4.57
C ARG A 5 -23.91 17.19 4.91
N TRP A 6 -23.50 16.02 5.41
CA TRP A 6 -22.11 15.66 5.50
C TRP A 6 -21.55 15.69 4.09
N GLU A 7 -20.87 16.78 3.74
CA GLU A 7 -20.00 16.81 2.58
C GLU A 7 -18.88 15.80 2.85
N GLU A 8 -19.08 14.62 2.28
CA GLU A 8 -18.08 13.59 2.09
C GLU A 8 -16.81 14.29 1.58
N THR A 9 -15.86 14.49 2.50
CA THR A 9 -14.61 15.21 2.24
C THR A 9 -13.78 14.35 1.29
N SER A 10 -14.08 14.50 0.01
CA SER A 10 -13.54 13.72 -1.10
C SER A 10 -12.23 14.35 -1.58
N VAL A 11 -11.19 14.29 -0.74
CA VAL A 11 -9.80 14.63 -1.13
C VAL A 11 -8.82 13.58 -0.56
N SER A 12 -9.08 12.29 -0.76
CA SER A 12 -8.13 11.23 -0.33
C SER A 12 -8.15 9.99 -1.22
N GLY A 13 -8.46 10.14 -2.50
CA GLY A 13 -8.48 9.03 -3.47
C GLY A 13 -7.70 9.31 -4.76
N ASP A 14 -7.06 10.47 -4.88
CA ASP A 14 -6.47 10.90 -6.15
C ASP A 14 -5.14 10.21 -6.40
N PHE A 15 -4.37 9.92 -5.34
CA PHE A 15 -3.20 9.07 -5.44
C PHE A 15 -3.57 7.64 -5.89
N GLU A 16 -4.53 6.97 -5.25
CA GLU A 16 -4.89 5.60 -5.63
C GLU A 16 -5.43 5.54 -7.06
N ARG A 17 -6.23 6.52 -7.47
CA ARG A 17 -6.73 6.62 -8.84
C ARG A 17 -5.62 6.89 -9.84
N GLU A 18 -4.72 7.82 -9.57
CA GLU A 18 -3.63 8.18 -10.49
C GLU A 18 -2.60 7.05 -10.58
N LEU A 19 -2.22 6.43 -9.46
CA LEU A 19 -1.34 5.26 -9.47
C LEU A 19 -1.97 4.13 -10.29
N THR A 20 -3.26 3.84 -10.07
CA THR A 20 -3.98 2.82 -10.83
C THR A 20 -3.97 3.17 -12.32
N LYS A 21 -4.39 4.38 -12.67
CA LYS A 21 -4.42 4.85 -14.07
C LYS A 21 -3.06 4.71 -14.72
N ARG A 22 -2.02 5.26 -14.11
CA ARG A 22 -0.66 5.27 -14.66
C ARG A 22 -0.10 3.86 -14.87
N VAL A 23 -0.31 2.95 -13.92
CA VAL A 23 0.09 1.53 -14.06
C VAL A 23 -0.62 0.85 -15.24
N TRP A 24 -1.85 1.23 -15.56
CA TRP A 24 -2.61 0.60 -16.64
C TRP A 24 -2.49 1.31 -18.00
N THR A 25 -1.91 2.51 -18.05
CA THR A 25 -1.74 3.28 -19.29
C THR A 25 -0.28 3.48 -19.71
N ASP A 26 0.68 3.17 -18.83
CA ASP A 26 2.12 3.31 -19.08
C ASP A 26 2.86 2.03 -18.67
N ASP A 27 3.18 1.20 -19.66
CA ASP A 27 3.87 -0.10 -19.46
C ASP A 27 5.28 0.05 -18.87
N THR A 28 5.96 1.18 -19.17
CA THR A 28 7.28 1.47 -18.61
C THR A 28 7.16 1.73 -17.13
N PHE A 29 6.20 2.56 -16.73
CA PHE A 29 5.91 2.81 -15.33
C PHE A 29 5.43 1.55 -14.61
N ALA A 30 4.57 0.73 -15.23
CA ALA A 30 4.12 -0.54 -14.66
C ALA A 30 5.30 -1.47 -14.34
N THR A 31 6.26 -1.58 -15.26
CA THR A 31 7.49 -2.35 -15.04
C THR A 31 8.36 -1.73 -13.95
N GLN A 32 8.48 -0.40 -13.93
CA GLN A 32 9.29 0.31 -12.96
C GLN A 32 8.72 0.17 -11.54
N VAL A 33 7.41 0.31 -11.34
CA VAL A 33 6.81 0.28 -10.01
C VAL A 33 6.95 -1.10 -9.35
N GLU A 34 6.95 -2.19 -10.11
CA GLU A 34 7.18 -3.53 -9.58
C GLU A 34 8.66 -3.80 -9.25
N ARG A 35 9.60 -3.23 -10.02
CA ARG A 35 11.05 -3.42 -9.85
C ARG A 35 11.68 -2.48 -8.82
N SER A 36 11.34 -1.20 -8.92
CA SER A 36 11.88 -0.09 -8.13
C SER A 36 10.75 0.78 -7.56
N PRO A 37 9.90 0.21 -6.67
CA PRO A 37 8.71 0.90 -6.16
C PRO A 37 9.00 2.23 -5.47
N VAL A 38 10.13 2.35 -4.76
CA VAL A 38 10.51 3.59 -4.07
C VAL A 38 10.74 4.73 -5.06
N GLU A 39 11.43 4.46 -6.17
CA GLU A 39 11.71 5.46 -7.20
C GLU A 39 10.45 5.81 -7.99
N ALA A 40 9.64 4.81 -8.34
CA ALA A 40 8.38 5.02 -9.04
C ALA A 40 7.41 5.87 -8.20
N LEU A 41 7.25 5.57 -6.90
CA LEU A 41 6.42 6.36 -5.98
C LEU A 41 6.97 7.78 -5.80
N ARG A 42 8.30 7.95 -5.70
CA ARG A 42 8.92 9.28 -5.66
C ARG A 42 8.61 10.10 -6.91
N SER A 43 8.58 9.49 -8.09
CA SER A 43 8.20 10.18 -9.34
C SER A 43 6.74 10.64 -9.36
N MET A 44 5.93 10.17 -8.41
CA MET A 44 4.55 10.62 -8.16
C MET A 44 4.45 11.55 -6.93
N GLY A 45 5.58 12.05 -6.41
CA GLY A 45 5.63 12.90 -5.22
C GLY A 45 5.48 12.16 -3.87
N VAL A 46 5.44 10.82 -3.88
CA VAL A 46 5.31 10.02 -2.66
C VAL A 46 6.66 9.57 -2.15
N GLU A 47 7.13 10.17 -1.07
CA GLU A 47 8.33 9.73 -0.37
C GLU A 47 8.05 8.53 0.55
N VAL A 48 8.81 7.45 0.34
CA VAL A 48 8.75 6.27 1.20
C VAL A 48 9.57 6.53 2.47
N PRO A 49 8.98 6.40 3.68
CA PRO A 49 9.71 6.65 4.92
C PRO A 49 10.94 5.73 5.08
N ALA A 50 11.97 6.26 5.75
CA ALA A 50 13.19 5.51 6.03
C ALA A 50 12.90 4.19 6.76
N GLY A 51 13.57 3.11 6.33
CA GLY A 51 13.40 1.78 6.93
C GLY A 51 12.07 1.08 6.58
N VAL A 52 11.29 1.62 5.64
CA VAL A 52 10.14 0.93 5.02
C VAL A 52 10.60 0.28 3.72
N LYS A 53 10.43 -1.05 3.63
CA LYS A 53 10.59 -1.78 2.38
C LYS A 53 9.22 -1.91 1.73
N VAL A 54 9.11 -1.49 0.48
CA VAL A 54 7.87 -1.56 -0.30
C VAL A 54 8.04 -2.58 -1.41
N LYS A 55 7.02 -3.43 -1.58
CA LYS A 55 6.86 -4.28 -2.76
C LYS A 55 5.49 -3.96 -3.35
N VAL A 56 5.47 -3.58 -4.62
CA VAL A 56 4.22 -3.40 -5.38
C VAL A 56 4.05 -4.61 -6.29
N VAL A 57 2.81 -5.08 -6.39
CA VAL A 57 2.42 -6.17 -7.28
C VAL A 57 1.17 -5.71 -8.01
N VAL A 58 1.22 -5.67 -9.35
CA VAL A 58 0.07 -5.29 -10.17
C VAL A 58 -0.86 -6.49 -10.31
N GLN A 59 -2.09 -6.37 -9.78
CA GLN A 59 -3.05 -7.47 -9.84
C GLN A 59 -3.50 -7.76 -11.28
N ARG A 60 -3.45 -9.03 -11.66
CA ARG A 60 -3.88 -9.56 -12.96
C ARG A 60 -5.02 -10.56 -12.77
N ARG A 61 -5.96 -10.58 -13.71
CA ARG A 61 -7.21 -11.38 -13.61
C ARG A 61 -6.98 -12.89 -13.66
N ASP A 62 -5.84 -13.32 -14.18
CA ASP A 62 -5.41 -14.70 -14.38
C ASP A 62 -4.44 -15.20 -13.29
N THR A 63 -4.22 -14.41 -12.24
CA THR A 63 -3.19 -14.70 -11.23
C THR A 63 -3.80 -14.81 -9.82
N ILE A 64 -3.47 -15.91 -9.12
CA ILE A 64 -3.81 -16.10 -7.69
C ILE A 64 -2.63 -15.64 -6.83
N TYR A 65 -2.91 -14.87 -5.79
CA TYR A 65 -1.90 -14.32 -4.87
C TYR A 65 -2.07 -14.90 -3.47
N PHE A 66 -0.99 -15.42 -2.88
CA PHE A 66 -0.93 -15.79 -1.47
C PHE A 66 0.46 -15.50 -0.91
N THR A 67 0.54 -15.33 0.41
CA THR A 67 1.80 -15.13 1.13
C THR A 67 2.04 -16.32 2.03
N ILE A 68 3.27 -16.83 2.05
CA ILE A 68 3.69 -17.90 2.94
C ILE A 68 4.52 -17.25 4.06
N PRO A 69 4.17 -17.45 5.35
CA PRO A 69 4.98 -16.93 6.44
C PRO A 69 6.32 -17.68 6.54
N PRO A 70 7.34 -17.10 7.20
CA PRO A 70 8.60 -17.78 7.46
C PRO A 70 8.37 -19.12 8.17
N ALA A 71 9.01 -20.16 7.65
CA ALA A 71 9.08 -21.43 8.33
C ALA A 71 9.87 -21.28 9.64
N ARG A 72 9.44 -21.98 10.69
CA ARG A 72 10.25 -22.13 11.90
C ARG A 72 11.26 -23.24 11.70
N ALA A 73 12.44 -23.08 12.28
CA ALA A 73 13.41 -24.17 12.32
C ALA A 73 12.85 -25.35 13.15
N PRO A 74 13.23 -26.60 12.83
CA PRO A 74 12.97 -27.74 13.71
C PRO A 74 13.43 -27.43 15.14
N HIS A 75 12.64 -27.80 16.14
CA HIS A 75 12.92 -27.56 17.57
C HIS A 75 12.97 -26.09 18.02
N SER A 76 12.42 -25.15 17.23
CA SER A 76 12.22 -23.78 17.71
C SER A 76 11.26 -23.75 18.90
N GLU A 77 11.57 -22.95 19.91
CA GLU A 77 10.65 -22.65 21.01
C GLU A 77 9.27 -22.20 20.47
N PRO A 78 8.17 -22.51 21.18
CA PRO A 78 6.86 -21.97 20.86
C PRO A 78 6.92 -20.44 20.84
N ALA A 79 6.61 -19.81 19.70
CA ALA A 79 6.62 -18.36 19.65
C ALA A 79 5.58 -17.80 20.62
N THR A 80 6.01 -16.77 21.33
CA THR A 80 5.22 -15.97 22.26
C THR A 80 4.32 -14.97 21.55
N ALA A 81 4.46 -14.82 20.22
CA ALA A 81 3.64 -13.97 19.37
C ALA A 81 3.08 -14.77 18.17
N PRO A 82 1.93 -14.36 17.60
CA PRO A 82 1.39 -14.95 16.37
C PRO A 82 2.42 -14.94 15.24
N LEU A 83 2.56 -16.06 14.54
CA LEU A 83 3.52 -16.19 13.44
C LEU A 83 3.15 -15.23 12.30
N ASN A 84 3.96 -14.18 12.11
CA ASN A 84 3.90 -13.26 10.97
C ASN A 84 2.48 -12.85 10.56
N GLN A 85 1.66 -12.46 11.54
CA GLN A 85 0.33 -11.95 11.27
C GLN A 85 0.43 -10.75 10.31
N MET A 86 -0.30 -10.86 9.21
CA MET A 86 -0.43 -9.79 8.21
C MET A 86 -1.79 -9.15 8.38
N ASP A 87 -1.81 -7.83 8.45
CA ASP A 87 -3.04 -7.07 8.30
C ASP A 87 -3.34 -6.92 6.82
N LEU A 88 -4.58 -7.27 6.42
CA LEU A 88 -5.14 -6.96 5.12
C LEU A 88 -5.93 -5.65 5.23
N TRP A 89 -5.59 -4.68 4.38
CA TRP A 89 -6.31 -3.41 4.31
C TRP A 89 -6.67 -3.10 2.86
N SER A 90 -7.94 -2.73 2.58
CA SER A 90 -8.34 -2.17 1.28
C SER A 90 -8.40 -0.64 1.31
N SER A 91 -7.78 0.05 0.35
CA SER A 91 -7.88 1.51 0.22
C SER A 91 -8.75 1.88 -0.98
N LYS A 92 -9.87 2.57 -0.70
CA LYS A 92 -10.81 3.12 -1.70
C LYS A 92 -11.29 2.10 -2.76
N GLY A 93 -11.27 0.81 -2.44
CA GLY A 93 -11.64 -0.27 -3.36
C GLY A 93 -10.65 -0.53 -4.50
N LEU A 94 -9.48 0.13 -4.52
CA LEU A 94 -8.52 0.04 -5.61
C LEU A 94 -7.26 -0.75 -5.25
N LEU A 95 -6.75 -0.60 -4.03
CA LEU A 95 -5.51 -1.25 -3.61
C LEU A 95 -5.75 -2.19 -2.42
N ILE A 96 -5.03 -3.30 -2.41
CA ILE A 96 -4.92 -4.21 -1.28
C ILE A 96 -3.52 -4.09 -0.69
N TRP A 97 -3.45 -3.76 0.59
CA TRP A 97 -2.20 -3.66 1.34
C TRP A 97 -2.05 -4.89 2.23
N LEU A 98 -0.87 -5.50 2.15
CA LEU A 98 -0.43 -6.57 3.03
C LEU A 98 0.74 -6.05 3.85
N VAL A 99 0.58 -6.00 5.17
CA VAL A 99 1.62 -5.47 6.07
C VAL A 99 1.78 -6.36 7.30
N PRO A 100 3.01 -6.61 7.78
CA PRO A 100 3.18 -7.23 9.09
C PRO A 100 2.49 -6.36 10.16
N VAL A 101 1.75 -6.96 11.10
CA VAL A 101 1.04 -6.20 12.16
C VAL A 101 1.97 -5.22 12.88
N ALA A 102 3.22 -5.63 13.15
CA ALA A 102 4.23 -4.77 13.79
C ALA A 102 4.60 -3.51 12.97
N ALA A 103 4.34 -3.49 11.66
CA ALA A 103 4.65 -2.39 10.76
C ALA A 103 3.44 -1.50 10.43
N LYS A 104 2.28 -1.72 11.06
CA LYS A 104 1.04 -0.96 10.80
C LYS A 104 1.21 0.56 10.91
N PHE A 105 1.96 1.05 11.89
CA PHE A 105 2.24 2.49 12.05
C PHE A 105 3.06 3.07 10.89
N LYS A 106 3.96 2.28 10.30
CA LYS A 106 4.74 2.68 9.12
C LYS A 106 3.86 2.79 7.87
N LEU A 107 2.87 1.90 7.73
CA LEU A 107 1.87 1.99 6.67
C LEU A 107 1.03 3.27 6.80
N LEU A 108 0.61 3.62 8.02
CA LEU A 108 -0.10 4.89 8.26
C LEU A 108 0.75 6.10 7.86
N ALA A 109 2.06 6.09 8.15
CA ALA A 109 2.96 7.14 7.73
C ALA A 109 3.06 7.26 6.21
N LEU A 110 3.22 6.14 5.49
CA LEU A 110 3.26 6.13 4.02
C LEU A 110 1.96 6.67 3.41
N ARG A 111 0.80 6.25 3.91
CA ARG A 111 -0.49 6.77 3.44
C ARG A 111 -0.66 8.26 3.72
N ASN A 112 -0.22 8.72 4.89
CA ASN A 112 -0.27 10.14 5.22
C ASN A 112 0.67 10.97 4.33
N ALA A 113 1.81 10.41 3.94
CA ALA A 113 2.68 11.03 2.93
C ALA A 113 1.97 11.16 1.59
N ALA A 114 1.31 10.09 1.12
CA ALA A 114 0.52 10.13 -0.12
C ALA A 114 -0.66 11.12 -0.08
N ARG A 115 -1.32 11.28 1.08
CA ARG A 115 -2.40 12.25 1.27
C ARG A 115 -1.92 13.71 1.20
N LYS A 116 -0.84 14.03 1.92
CA LYS A 116 -0.28 15.39 1.95
C LYS A 116 0.12 15.91 0.58
N GLU A 117 0.48 15.01 -0.34
CA GLU A 117 0.82 15.37 -1.71
C GLU A 117 -0.43 15.62 -2.57
N GLY A 118 -1.47 14.79 -2.42
CA GLY A 118 -2.75 15.03 -3.09
C GLY A 118 -3.41 16.36 -2.69
N ASP A 119 -3.22 16.81 -1.45
CA ASP A 119 -3.74 18.10 -0.95
C ASP A 119 -2.96 19.33 -1.44
N ARG A 120 -1.79 19.15 -2.08
CA ARG A 120 -0.91 20.23 -2.56
C ARG A 120 -1.04 20.54 -4.06
N GLN A 121 -1.80 19.74 -4.80
CA GLN A 121 -2.08 19.89 -6.24
C GLN A 121 -3.47 20.45 -6.47
#